data_AF-A0A5J4W1F8-F1
#
_entry.id   AF-A0A5J4W1F8-F1
#
_cell.length_a   1.000
_cell.length_b   1.000
_cell.length_c   1.000
_cell.angle_alpha   90.00
_cell.angle_beta   90.00
_cell.angle_gamma   90.00
#
_symmetry.space_group_name_H-M   'P 1'
#
loop_
_entity.id
_entity.type
_entity.pdbx_description
1 polymer ?
#
loop_
_entity_poly.entity_id
_entity_poly.type
_entity_poly.pdbx_seq_one_letter_code
_entity_poly.pdbx_strand_id
1 'polypeptide(L)'
;MVGLSSLWIISSSGSLIYKKDFGKVPPLSETDVLIIGSIFFSQHIISKRWSPVPNSTSGFETIETDEFRVQCLLTPTDITFFIVADLDAKNLQLILQKVYEHYSDYVNKNPFYIPGQPIKCPMFDQKIALLQ
;
A
#
# COMPACT_ATOMS: atom_id res chain seq x y z
N MET A 1 7.39 7.80 19.70
CA MET A 1 7.66 6.55 18.96
C MET A 1 7.25 6.86 17.54
N VAL A 2 8.24 7.10 16.68
CA VAL A 2 8.05 7.47 15.26
C VAL A 2 7.56 6.21 14.56
N GLY A 3 6.34 6.26 14.02
CA GLY A 3 5.56 5.05 13.75
C GLY A 3 5.07 4.95 12.31
N LEU A 4 4.97 3.72 11.82
CA LEU A 4 4.06 3.41 10.73
C LEU A 4 2.64 3.79 11.17
N SER A 5 1.91 4.53 10.33
CA SER A 5 0.54 4.94 10.62
C SER A 5 -0.43 3.90 10.08
N SER A 6 -0.34 3.60 8.78
CA SER A 6 -1.21 2.61 8.12
C SER A 6 -0.58 2.00 6.87
N LEU A 7 -0.96 0.75 6.57
CA LEU A 7 -0.64 0.03 5.34
C LEU A 7 -1.92 -0.14 4.51
N TRP A 8 -1.81 0.06 3.21
CA TRP A 8 -2.91 -0.05 2.24
C TRP A 8 -2.44 -0.89 1.05
N ILE A 9 -3.30 -1.79 0.57
CA ILE A 9 -3.03 -2.59 -0.62
C ILE A 9 -4.19 -2.41 -1.58
N ILE A 10 -3.87 -2.01 -2.79
CA ILE A 10 -4.82 -1.72 -3.86
C ILE A 10 -4.57 -2.70 -5.00
N SER A 11 -5.64 -3.34 -5.47
CA SER A 11 -5.58 -4.26 -6.60
C SER A 11 -5.21 -3.55 -7.90
N SER A 12 -4.88 -4.33 -8.93
CA SER A 12 -4.66 -3.83 -10.29
C SER A 12 -5.90 -3.16 -10.91
N SER A 13 -7.10 -3.42 -10.37
CA SER A 13 -8.34 -2.75 -10.76
C SER A 13 -8.58 -1.42 -10.02
N GLY A 14 -7.70 -1.02 -9.10
CA GLY A 14 -7.86 0.18 -8.27
C GLY A 14 -8.75 -0.03 -7.05
N SER A 15 -9.16 -1.26 -6.76
CA SER A 15 -9.99 -1.57 -5.59
C SER A 15 -9.13 -1.72 -4.34
N LEU A 16 -9.54 -1.12 -3.23
CA LEU A 16 -8.87 -1.34 -1.95
C LEU A 16 -9.15 -2.77 -1.47
N ILE A 17 -8.09 -3.58 -1.38
CA ILE A 17 -8.19 -5.00 -0.98
C ILE A 17 -7.66 -5.24 0.44
N TYR A 18 -6.91 -4.30 1.01
CA TYR A 18 -6.44 -4.40 2.39
C TYR A 18 -6.14 -3.04 2.98
N LYS A 19 -6.46 -2.86 4.26
CA LYS A 19 -6.02 -1.73 5.06
C LYS A 19 -5.72 -2.20 6.49
N LYS A 20 -4.60 -1.77 7.04
CA LYS A 20 -4.22 -2.02 8.43
C LYS A 20 -3.69 -0.74 9.04
N ASP A 21 -4.25 -0.37 10.20
CA ASP A 21 -3.74 0.72 11.02
C ASP A 21 -2.83 0.16 12.11
N PHE A 22 -1.73 0.86 12.36
CA PHE A 22 -0.71 0.50 13.35
C PHE A 22 -0.72 1.48 14.53
N GLY A 23 -1.01 2.75 14.28
CA GLY A 23 -1.05 3.81 15.29
C GLY A 23 -2.43 4.42 15.48
N LYS A 24 -2.45 5.58 16.14
CA LYS A 24 -3.64 6.45 16.17
C LYS A 24 -3.78 7.16 14.83
N VAL A 25 -4.42 6.49 13.87
CA VAL A 25 -4.87 7.12 12.63
C VAL A 25 -6.18 7.85 12.91
N PRO A 26 -6.44 9.03 12.31
CA PRO A 26 -7.75 9.67 12.39
C PRO A 26 -8.86 8.66 12.02
N PRO A 27 -10.01 8.67 12.72
CA PRO A 27 -11.12 7.80 12.38
C PRO A 27 -11.64 8.20 11.00
N LEU A 28 -11.28 7.42 9.99
CA LEU A 28 -11.80 7.55 8.63
C LEU A 28 -13.04 6.67 8.47
N SER A 29 -14.07 7.17 7.80
CA SER A 29 -15.20 6.31 7.42
C SER A 29 -14.77 5.29 6.36
N GLU A 30 -15.52 4.19 6.24
CA GLU A 30 -15.26 3.20 5.18
C GLU A 30 -15.30 3.85 3.78
N THR A 31 -16.20 4.82 3.58
CA THR A 31 -16.30 5.59 2.34
C THR A 31 -15.04 6.42 2.10
N ASP A 32 -14.54 7.14 3.10
CA ASP A 32 -13.32 7.96 2.97
C ASP A 32 -12.12 7.10 2.61
N VAL A 33 -12.01 5.92 3.24
CA VAL A 33 -10.98 4.93 2.96
C VAL A 33 -11.02 4.49 1.48
N LEU A 34 -12.20 4.18 0.94
CA LEU A 34 -12.32 3.80 -0.48
C LEU A 34 -11.96 4.96 -1.42
N ILE A 35 -12.39 6.18 -1.10
CA ILE A 35 -12.09 7.39 -1.88
C ILE A 35 -10.59 7.65 -1.89
N ILE A 36 -9.94 7.66 -0.72
CA ILE A 36 -8.51 7.91 -0.58
C ILE A 36 -7.69 6.87 -1.33
N GLY A 37 -8.05 5.58 -1.20
CA GLY A 37 -7.38 4.52 -1.96
C GLY A 37 -7.47 4.75 -3.48
N SER A 38 -8.65 5.12 -3.97
CA SER A 38 -8.87 5.42 -5.40
C SER A 38 -8.05 6.63 -5.87
N ILE A 39 -7.88 7.64 -5.03
CA ILE A 39 -7.05 8.82 -5.32
C ILE A 39 -5.58 8.44 -5.41
N PHE A 40 -5.02 7.72 -4.43
CA PHE A 40 -3.63 7.28 -4.47
C PHE A 40 -3.33 6.42 -5.71
N PHE A 41 -4.23 5.50 -6.04
CA PHE A 41 -4.11 4.69 -7.24
C PHE A 41 -4.13 5.54 -8.53
N SER A 42 -5.06 6.50 -8.61
CA SER A 42 -5.19 7.39 -9.77
C SER A 42 -3.94 8.26 -9.94
N GLN A 43 -3.45 8.86 -8.85
CA GLN A 43 -2.19 9.61 -8.85
C GLN A 43 -1.03 8.74 -9.34
N HIS A 44 -0.99 7.46 -8.95
CA HIS A 44 0.10 6.55 -9.33
C HIS A 44 0.07 6.27 -10.82
N ILE A 45 -1.10 5.97 -11.38
CA ILE A 45 -1.28 5.78 -12.83
C ILE A 45 -0.94 7.05 -13.60
N ILE A 46 -1.41 8.22 -13.14
CA ILE A 46 -1.16 9.50 -13.82
C ILE A 46 0.34 9.78 -13.83
N SER A 47 1.05 9.56 -12.73
CA SER A 47 2.50 9.77 -12.64
C SER A 47 3.28 8.92 -13.66
N LYS A 48 2.91 7.65 -13.85
CA LYS A 48 3.50 6.80 -14.90
C LYS A 48 3.29 7.39 -16.30
N ARG A 49 2.06 7.83 -16.59
CA ARG A 49 1.69 8.38 -17.91
C ARG A 49 2.33 9.73 -18.20
N TRP A 50 2.56 10.52 -17.16
CA TRP A 50 3.16 11.85 -17.29
C TRP A 50 4.69 11.80 -17.37
N SER A 51 5.30 10.64 -17.12
CA SER A 51 6.75 10.49 -17.23
C SER A 51 7.24 10.93 -18.63
N PRO A 52 8.19 11.88 -18.71
CA PRO A 52 8.79 12.30 -19.98
C PRO A 52 9.76 11.23 -20.53
N VAL A 53 10.13 10.24 -19.70
CA VAL A 53 11.01 9.15 -20.08
C VAL A 53 10.21 8.07 -20.84
N PRO A 54 10.60 7.72 -22.08
CA PRO A 54 9.94 6.66 -22.85
C PRO A 54 9.98 5.33 -22.10
N ASN A 55 8.89 4.57 -22.16
CA ASN A 55 8.73 3.26 -21.51
C ASN A 55 8.96 3.29 -19.99
N SER A 56 8.75 4.43 -19.33
CA SER A 56 8.76 4.47 -17.87
C SER A 56 7.64 3.59 -17.31
N THR A 57 8.04 2.69 -16.42
CA THR A 57 7.14 1.75 -15.73
C THR A 57 6.89 2.16 -14.28
N SER A 58 7.70 3.08 -13.76
CA SER A 58 7.63 3.57 -12.38
C SER A 58 6.64 4.73 -12.27
N GLY A 59 5.69 4.60 -11.34
CA GLY A 59 4.90 5.73 -10.85
C GLY A 59 5.65 6.49 -9.75
N PHE A 60 4.95 7.34 -9.01
CA PHE A 60 5.54 7.99 -7.84
C PHE A 60 5.94 6.95 -6.79
N GLU A 61 7.08 7.16 -6.16
CA GLU A 61 7.57 6.29 -5.07
C GLU A 61 7.27 6.88 -3.70
N THR A 62 7.22 8.21 -3.59
CA THR A 62 6.99 8.91 -2.33
C THR A 62 6.14 10.15 -2.55
N ILE A 63 5.18 10.39 -1.66
CA ILE A 63 4.47 11.66 -1.49
C ILE A 63 4.78 12.14 -0.07
N GLU A 64 5.27 13.36 0.08
CA GLU A 64 5.67 13.93 1.37
C GLU A 64 4.92 15.24 1.63
N THR A 65 4.45 15.43 2.86
CA THR A 65 3.88 16.68 3.38
C THR A 65 4.77 17.22 4.50
N ASP A 66 4.36 18.31 5.16
CA ASP A 66 5.09 18.85 6.30
C ASP A 66 4.94 17.99 7.58
N GLU A 67 4.04 17.00 7.58
CA GLU A 67 3.69 16.20 8.75
C GLU A 67 3.86 14.69 8.55
N PHE A 68 3.60 14.18 7.35
CA PHE A 68 3.65 12.76 7.07
C PHE A 68 4.11 12.49 5.65
N ARG A 69 4.40 11.22 5.38
CA ARG A 69 4.70 10.76 4.03
C ARG A 69 4.02 9.45 3.71
N VAL A 70 3.81 9.25 2.42
CA VAL A 70 3.25 8.05 1.81
C VAL A 70 4.33 7.43 0.93
N GLN A 71 4.81 6.25 1.30
CA GLN A 71 5.68 5.44 0.45
C GLN A 71 4.83 4.51 -0.41
N CYS A 72 5.19 4.35 -1.67
CA CYS A 72 4.51 3.51 -2.65
C CYS A 72 5.45 2.43 -3.20
N LEU A 73 4.93 1.21 -3.32
CA LEU A 73 5.55 0.11 -4.06
C LEU A 73 4.53 -0.47 -5.04
N LEU A 74 4.86 -0.43 -6.31
CA LEU A 74 4.13 -1.13 -7.35
C LEU A 74 4.79 -2.46 -7.66
N THR A 75 3.98 -3.51 -7.75
CA THR A 75 4.43 -4.84 -8.16
C THR A 75 4.31 -5.04 -9.67
N PRO A 76 5.03 -6.02 -10.26
CA PRO A 76 4.89 -6.38 -11.67
C PRO A 76 3.48 -6.85 -12.07
N THR A 77 2.65 -7.25 -11.11
CA THR A 77 1.25 -7.64 -11.30
C THR A 77 0.26 -6.49 -11.12
N ASP A 78 0.76 -5.25 -11.15
CA ASP A 78 0.02 -3.99 -10.98
C ASP A 78 -0.74 -3.84 -9.65
N ILE A 79 -0.37 -4.62 -8.63
CA ILE A 79 -0.84 -4.40 -7.25
C ILE A 79 0.04 -3.33 -6.62
N THR A 80 -0.60 -2.36 -5.97
CA THR A 80 0.08 -1.20 -5.37
C THR A 80 -0.04 -1.24 -3.86
N PHE A 81 1.08 -1.05 -3.17
CA PHE A 81 1.20 -1.07 -1.73
C PHE A 81 1.59 0.33 -1.26
N PHE A 82 0.83 0.89 -0.33
CA PHE A 82 1.11 2.19 0.26
C PHE A 82 1.33 2.07 1.75
N ILE A 83 2.34 2.75 2.26
CA ILE A 83 2.54 2.95 3.70
C ILE A 83 2.47 4.44 3.99
N VAL A 84 1.58 4.82 4.91
CA VAL A 84 1.56 6.14 5.53
C VAL A 84 2.39 6.07 6.80
N ALA A 85 3.32 6.99 6.99
CA ALA A 85 4.18 7.06 8.17
C ALA A 85 4.61 8.50 8.47
N ASP A 86 5.17 8.69 9.66
CA ASP A 86 5.84 9.94 10.05
C ASP A 86 7.05 10.24 9.13
N LEU A 87 7.42 11.52 9.00
CA LEU A 87 8.55 11.97 8.18
C LEU A 87 9.88 11.31 8.55
N ASP A 88 10.12 11.13 9.85
CA ASP A 88 11.35 10.56 10.39
C ASP A 88 11.45 9.04 10.26
N ALA A 89 10.38 8.36 9.79
CA ALA A 89 10.43 6.93 9.55
C ALA A 89 11.58 6.61 8.58
N LYS A 90 12.12 5.39 8.62
CA LYS A 90 13.19 4.96 7.71
C LYS A 90 12.87 3.61 7.12
N ASN A 91 13.54 3.26 6.02
CA ASN A 91 13.46 1.94 5.40
C ASN A 91 12.04 1.54 4.94
N LEU A 92 11.15 2.50 4.64
CA LEU A 92 9.77 2.20 4.24
C LEU A 92 9.70 1.34 2.97
N GLN A 93 10.60 1.59 2.02
CA GLN A 93 10.68 0.77 0.81
C GLN A 93 11.01 -0.70 1.12
N LEU A 94 11.93 -0.95 2.06
CA LEU A 94 12.28 -2.30 2.49
C LEU A 94 11.11 -2.95 3.25
N ILE A 95 10.37 -2.18 4.05
CA ILE A 95 9.16 -2.66 4.72
C ILE A 95 8.11 -3.07 3.69
N LEU A 96 7.86 -2.24 2.67
CA LEU A 96 6.95 -2.58 1.57
C LEU A 96 7.37 -3.83 0.80
N GLN A 97 8.67 -4.03 0.58
CA GLN A 97 9.18 -5.27 -0.03
C GLN A 97 8.85 -6.49 0.83
N LYS A 98 9.07 -6.42 2.16
CA LYS A 98 8.69 -7.50 3.09
C LYS A 98 7.18 -7.74 3.12
N VAL A 99 6.37 -6.68 3.06
CA VAL A 99 4.91 -6.81 2.94
C VAL A 99 4.54 -7.54 1.66
N TYR A 100 5.20 -7.23 0.54
CA TYR A 100 4.98 -7.90 -0.73
C TYR A 100 5.40 -9.39 -0.70
N GLU A 101 6.49 -9.72 -0.03
CA GLU A 101 6.89 -11.12 0.23
C GLU A 101 5.80 -11.86 1.01
N HIS A 102 5.32 -11.28 2.11
CA HIS A 102 4.21 -11.85 2.89
C HIS A 102 2.91 -11.96 2.08
N TYR A 103 2.59 -10.97 1.27
CA TYR A 103 1.44 -11.03 0.37
C TYR A 103 1.58 -12.20 -0.59
N SER A 104 2.76 -12.37 -1.17
CA SER A 104 3.04 -13.44 -2.12
C SER A 104 2.91 -14.82 -1.45
N ASP A 105 3.42 -14.98 -0.23
CA ASP A 105 3.41 -16.25 0.50
C ASP A 105 2.04 -16.65 1.04
N TYR A 106 1.28 -15.71 1.58
CA TYR A 106 0.04 -16.01 2.31
C TYR A 106 -1.24 -15.70 1.54
N VAL A 107 -1.17 -14.81 0.54
CA VAL A 107 -2.34 -14.35 -0.21
C VAL A 107 -2.29 -14.87 -1.64
N ASN A 108 -1.23 -14.57 -2.39
CA ASN A 108 -1.12 -14.95 -3.81
C ASN A 108 -1.04 -16.48 -4.01
N LYS A 109 -0.33 -17.18 -3.11
CA LYS A 109 -0.25 -18.65 -3.12
C LYS A 109 -1.47 -19.36 -2.52
N ASN A 110 -2.42 -18.63 -1.93
CA ASN A 110 -3.61 -19.22 -1.33
C ASN A 110 -4.63 -19.57 -2.43
N PRO A 111 -4.94 -20.85 -2.68
CA PRO A 111 -5.85 -21.26 -3.76
C PRO A 111 -7.30 -20.79 -3.57
N PHE A 112 -7.67 -20.35 -2.35
CA PHE A 112 -8.99 -19.83 -2.04
C PHE A 112 -9.08 -18.30 -2.14
N TYR A 113 -7.95 -17.61 -2.35
CA TYR A 113 -7.96 -16.17 -2.55
C TYR A 113 -8.41 -15.84 -3.98
N ILE A 114 -9.39 -14.94 -4.08
CA ILE A 114 -9.87 -14.43 -5.36
C ILE A 114 -9.23 -13.06 -5.59
N PRO A 115 -8.41 -12.87 -6.63
CA PRO A 115 -7.78 -11.57 -6.92
C PRO A 115 -8.79 -10.43 -7.00
N GLY A 116 -8.44 -9.28 -6.41
CA GLY A 116 -9.30 -8.11 -6.37
C GLY A 116 -10.35 -8.12 -5.26
N GLN A 117 -10.52 -9.22 -4.53
CA GLN A 117 -11.35 -9.27 -3.33
C GLN A 117 -10.56 -8.85 -2.08
N PRO A 118 -11.24 -8.37 -1.02
CA PRO A 118 -10.62 -8.09 0.26
C PRO A 118 -9.81 -9.27 0.80
N ILE A 119 -8.60 -9.02 1.25
CA ILE A 119 -7.72 -10.04 1.82
C ILE A 119 -8.27 -10.44 3.18
N LYS A 120 -8.73 -11.69 3.28
CA LYS A 120 -9.16 -12.33 4.54
C LYS A 120 -8.22 -13.50 4.84
N CYS A 121 -7.03 -13.19 5.34
CA CYS A 121 -6.00 -14.19 5.61
C CYS A 121 -5.35 -13.94 6.99
N PRO A 122 -5.75 -14.70 8.04
CA PRO A 122 -5.24 -14.50 9.40
C PRO A 122 -3.72 -14.60 9.52
N MET A 123 -3.09 -15.48 8.74
CA MET A 123 -1.62 -15.62 8.72
C MET A 123 -0.94 -14.37 8.15
N PHE A 124 -1.53 -13.77 7.10
CA PHE A 124 -1.05 -12.50 6.57
C PHE A 124 -1.21 -11.38 7.61
N ASP A 125 -2.39 -11.26 8.23
CA ASP A 125 -2.65 -10.26 9.28
C ASP A 125 -1.67 -10.34 10.45
N GLN A 126 -1.34 -11.56 10.89
CA GLN A 126 -0.34 -11.78 11.94
C GLN A 126 1.04 -11.28 11.54
N LYS A 127 1.48 -11.53 10.30
CA LYS A 127 2.79 -11.04 9.82
C LYS A 127 2.82 -9.52 9.68
N ILE A 128 1.74 -8.92 9.17
CA ILE A 128 1.64 -7.46 9.05
C ILE A 128 1.65 -6.81 10.43
N ALA A 129 0.98 -7.38 11.44
CA ALA A 129 0.96 -6.83 12.80
C ALA A 129 2.35 -6.76 13.46
N LEU A 130 3.33 -7.55 13.01
CA LEU A 130 4.70 -7.56 13.52
C LEU A 130 5.61 -6.50 12.89
N LEU A 131 5.08 -5.65 11.99
CA LEU A 131 5.84 -4.58 11.35
C LEU A 131 6.02 -3.33 12.24
N GLN A 132 5.41 -3.30 13.42
CA GLN A 132 5.55 -2.23 14.41
C GLN A 132 6.77 -2.38 15.31
#